data_AF-A0A6P0NF19-F1
#
_entry.id   AF-A0A6P0NF19-F1
#
_cell.length_a   1.000
_cell.length_b   1.000
_cell.length_c   1.000
_cell.angle_alpha   90.00
_cell.angle_beta   90.00
_cell.angle_gamma   90.00
#
_symmetry.space_group_name_H-M   'P 1'
#
loop_
_entity.id
_entity.type
_entity.pdbx_description
1 polymer ?
#
loop_
_entity_poly.entity_id
_entity_poly.type
_entity_poly.pdbx_seq_one_letter_code
_entity_poly.pdbx_strand_id
1 'polypeptide(L)'
;MQRDGRAVINSYLRKYPENNVEQRINSWVEKINNTQLLYEQFRGKKSKVKYEELATKPAEVTKRLCDFFEIEYQPEMVEYYLHEHHPIGGNSGTQFLVAKAQNKNLDASFAKVSENRRDYYQNPGLEISLDLRWREELDPGVERLFVKIAGKINEEFKWEV
;
A
#
# COMPACT_ATOMS: atom_id res chain seq x y z
N MET A 1 -2.61 -8.57 2.96
CA MET A 1 -2.81 -7.35 2.15
C MET A 1 -2.56 -7.68 0.69
N GLN A 2 -3.52 -7.40 -0.17
CA GLN A 2 -3.48 -7.59 -1.62
C GLN A 2 -3.51 -6.22 -2.28
N ARG A 3 -2.80 -6.05 -3.40
CA ARG A 3 -2.79 -4.82 -4.21
C ARG A 3 -2.47 -5.22 -5.64
N ASP A 4 -3.03 -4.50 -6.61
CA ASP A 4 -2.73 -4.71 -8.02
C ASP A 4 -1.22 -4.67 -8.25
N GLY A 5 -0.67 -5.74 -8.83
CA GLY A 5 0.75 -5.88 -9.09
C GLY A 5 1.29 -4.76 -9.97
N ARG A 6 0.50 -4.22 -10.91
CA ARG A 6 0.88 -3.06 -11.73
C ARG A 6 1.15 -1.84 -10.86
N ALA A 7 0.29 -1.59 -9.87
CA ALA A 7 0.46 -0.52 -8.89
C ALA A 7 1.70 -0.75 -8.00
N VAL A 8 1.96 -1.99 -7.62
CA VAL A 8 3.15 -2.36 -6.81
C VAL A 8 4.44 -2.15 -7.60
N ILE A 9 4.50 -2.59 -8.86
CA ILE A 9 5.67 -2.43 -9.73
C ILE A 9 5.92 -0.95 -10.02
N ASN A 10 4.90 -0.20 -10.43
CA ASN A 10 5.04 1.24 -10.66
C ASN A 10 5.55 1.96 -9.41
N SER A 11 4.96 1.67 -8.24
CA SER A 11 5.39 2.26 -6.98
C SER A 11 6.84 1.93 -6.63
N TYR A 12 7.36 0.80 -7.05
CA TYR A 12 8.74 0.41 -6.82
C TYR A 12 9.69 1.11 -7.80
N LEU A 13 9.35 1.15 -9.08
CA LEU A 13 10.17 1.81 -10.11
C LEU A 13 10.28 3.31 -9.87
N ARG A 14 9.25 3.97 -9.35
CA ARG A 14 9.36 5.36 -8.88
C ARG A 14 10.40 5.56 -7.78
N LYS A 15 10.58 4.55 -6.92
CA LYS A 15 11.49 4.64 -5.78
C LYS A 15 12.92 4.22 -6.15
N TYR A 16 13.05 3.33 -7.12
CA TYR A 16 14.30 2.72 -7.57
C TYR A 16 14.29 2.56 -9.10
N PRO A 17 14.39 3.67 -9.86
CA PRO A 17 14.25 3.66 -11.31
C PRO A 17 15.36 2.90 -12.05
N GLU A 18 16.53 2.78 -11.43
CA GLU A 18 17.71 2.07 -11.96
C GLU A 18 17.59 0.54 -11.89
N ASN A 19 16.59 0.01 -11.19
CA ASN A 19 16.48 -1.43 -10.97
C ASN A 19 15.99 -2.18 -12.22
N ASN A 20 16.48 -3.40 -12.39
CA ASN A 20 16.03 -4.27 -13.47
C ASN A 20 14.56 -4.64 -13.31
N VAL A 21 13.75 -4.20 -14.27
CA VAL A 21 12.29 -4.37 -14.27
C VAL A 21 11.89 -5.85 -14.25
N GLU A 22 12.50 -6.69 -15.09
CA GLU A 22 12.18 -8.11 -15.19
C GLU A 22 12.45 -8.84 -13.87
N GLN A 23 13.63 -8.62 -13.29
CA GLN A 23 13.99 -9.15 -11.98
C GLN A 23 12.99 -8.71 -10.93
N ARG A 24 12.56 -7.43 -10.96
CA ARG A 24 11.58 -6.91 -10.01
C ARG A 24 10.22 -7.57 -10.14
N ILE A 25 9.74 -7.82 -11.36
CA ILE A 25 8.48 -8.52 -11.61
C ILE A 25 8.57 -9.96 -11.12
N ASN A 26 9.67 -10.66 -11.42
CA ASN A 26 9.90 -12.02 -10.93
C ASN A 26 9.94 -12.09 -9.39
N SER A 27 10.64 -11.16 -8.72
CA SER A 27 10.64 -11.07 -7.26
C SER A 27 9.25 -10.78 -6.68
N TRP A 28 8.43 -10.00 -7.37
CA TRP A 28 7.04 -9.79 -6.95
C TRP A 28 6.23 -11.09 -7.07
N VAL A 29 6.35 -11.80 -8.20
CA VAL A 29 5.70 -13.10 -8.44
C VAL A 29 6.08 -14.12 -7.36
N GLU A 30 7.38 -14.27 -7.09
CA GLU A 30 7.89 -15.18 -6.06
C GLU A 30 7.30 -14.84 -4.69
N LYS A 31 7.29 -13.55 -4.33
CA LYS A 31 6.73 -13.08 -3.06
C LYS A 31 5.23 -13.36 -2.95
N ILE A 32 4.47 -13.17 -4.03
CA ILE A 32 3.03 -13.46 -4.06
C ILE A 32 2.78 -14.96 -3.89
N ASN A 33 3.49 -15.81 -4.63
CA ASN A 33 3.36 -17.26 -4.52
C ASN A 33 3.67 -17.75 -3.10
N ASN A 34 4.77 -17.29 -2.51
CA ASN A 34 5.13 -17.65 -1.13
C ASN A 34 4.09 -17.17 -0.11
N THR A 35 3.53 -15.97 -0.32
CA THR A 35 2.48 -15.42 0.55
C THR A 35 1.16 -16.20 0.41
N GLN A 36 0.78 -16.57 -0.82
CA GLN A 36 -0.41 -17.40 -1.08
C GLN A 36 -0.25 -18.79 -0.47
N LEU A 37 0.91 -19.43 -0.64
CA LEU A 37 1.20 -20.72 -0.04
C LEU A 37 1.09 -20.68 1.49
N LEU A 38 1.71 -19.68 2.12
CA LEU A 38 1.60 -19.47 3.56
C LEU A 38 0.15 -19.26 3.98
N TYR A 39 -0.59 -18.42 3.24
CA TYR A 39 -2.00 -18.16 3.51
C TYR A 39 -2.85 -19.43 3.41
N GLU A 40 -2.62 -20.27 2.39
CA GLU A 40 -3.34 -21.53 2.18
C GLU A 40 -3.05 -22.54 3.28
N GLN A 41 -1.77 -22.70 3.65
CA GLN A 41 -1.32 -23.64 4.67
C GLN A 41 -1.72 -23.23 6.09
N PHE A 42 -1.90 -21.94 6.35
CA PHE A 42 -2.30 -21.44 7.66
C PHE A 42 -3.72 -21.89 8.02
N ARG A 43 -3.84 -22.54 9.19
CA ARG A 43 -5.09 -23.15 9.70
C ARG A 43 -5.89 -22.25 10.65
N GLY A 44 -5.30 -21.16 11.14
CA GLY A 44 -5.98 -20.22 12.01
C GLY A 44 -6.91 -19.27 11.24
N LYS A 45 -7.55 -18.35 11.99
CA LYS A 45 -8.31 -17.24 11.42
C LYS A 45 -7.40 -16.42 10.50
N LYS A 46 -7.84 -16.21 9.27
CA LYS A 46 -7.10 -15.45 8.25
C LYS A 46 -8.06 -14.54 7.49
N SER A 47 -7.58 -13.36 7.12
CA SER A 47 -8.36 -12.38 6.39
C SER A 47 -7.57 -11.83 5.21
N LYS A 48 -8.23 -11.72 4.06
CA LYS A 48 -7.71 -10.99 2.89
C LYS A 48 -8.26 -9.58 2.94
N VAL A 49 -7.37 -8.62 2.75
CA VAL A 49 -7.72 -7.21 2.60
C VAL A 49 -7.15 -6.78 1.25
N LYS A 50 -7.95 -6.14 0.41
CA LYS A 50 -7.50 -5.48 -0.82
C LYS A 50 -7.22 -4.01 -0.52
N TYR A 51 -6.08 -3.50 -0.96
CA TYR A 51 -5.66 -2.13 -0.71
C TYR A 51 -6.66 -1.16 -1.32
N GLU A 52 -7.17 -1.50 -2.50
CA GLU A 52 -8.07 -0.65 -3.26
C GLU A 52 -9.46 -0.58 -2.60
N GLU A 53 -9.93 -1.67 -2.00
CA GLU A 53 -11.12 -1.65 -1.13
C GLU A 53 -10.87 -0.80 0.12
N LEU A 54 -9.73 -0.98 0.80
CA LEU A 54 -9.39 -0.19 1.99
C LEU A 54 -9.32 1.31 1.66
N ALA A 55 -8.77 1.67 0.51
CA ALA A 55 -8.61 3.05 0.10
C ALA A 55 -9.89 3.71 -0.42
N THR A 56 -10.87 2.92 -0.88
CA THR A 56 -12.17 3.45 -1.37
C THR A 56 -13.29 3.34 -0.34
N LYS A 57 -13.17 2.41 0.61
CA LYS A 57 -14.18 2.12 1.64
C LYS A 57 -13.52 1.89 3.01
N PRO A 58 -12.75 2.86 3.54
CA PRO A 58 -11.93 2.66 4.74
C PRO A 58 -12.77 2.25 5.96
N ALA A 59 -13.91 2.89 6.20
CA ALA A 59 -14.77 2.56 7.35
C ALA A 59 -15.32 1.13 7.29
N GLU A 60 -15.79 0.68 6.11
CA GLU A 60 -16.32 -0.67 5.92
C GLU A 60 -15.25 -1.74 6.14
N VAL A 61 -14.07 -1.54 5.55
CA VAL A 61 -12.96 -2.48 5.67
C VAL A 61 -12.40 -2.51 7.10
N THR A 62 -12.27 -1.35 7.74
CA THR A 62 -11.83 -1.26 9.15
C THR A 62 -12.82 -1.95 10.07
N LYS A 63 -14.13 -1.75 9.91
CA LYS A 63 -15.15 -2.44 10.69
C LYS A 63 -15.06 -3.96 10.54
N ARG A 64 -14.91 -4.46 9.31
CA ARG A 64 -14.71 -5.90 9.03
C ARG A 64 -13.44 -6.45 9.69
N LEU A 65 -12.37 -5.65 9.77
CA LEU A 65 -11.15 -6.02 10.48
C LEU A 65 -11.35 -6.02 11.99
N CYS A 66 -12.08 -5.05 12.55
CA CYS A 66 -12.46 -5.04 13.96
C CYS A 66 -13.24 -6.30 14.32
N ASP A 67 -14.23 -6.67 13.53
CA ASP A 67 -15.00 -7.91 13.70
C ASP A 67 -14.09 -9.15 13.64
N PHE A 68 -13.13 -9.18 12.71
CA PHE A 68 -12.16 -10.28 12.59
C PHE A 68 -11.25 -10.42 13.82
N PHE A 69 -10.83 -9.30 14.40
CA PHE A 69 -9.98 -9.23 15.59
C PHE A 69 -10.77 -9.27 16.91
N GLU A 70 -12.11 -9.32 16.85
CA GLU A 70 -12.99 -9.28 18.02
C GLU A 70 -12.78 -8.03 18.87
N ILE A 71 -12.56 -6.88 18.21
CA ILE A 71 -12.44 -5.56 18.85
C ILE A 71 -13.62 -4.67 18.44
N GLU A 72 -14.01 -3.75 19.30
CA GLU A 72 -15.05 -2.77 19.00
C GLU A 72 -14.57 -1.77 17.94
N TYR A 73 -15.36 -1.58 16.89
CA TYR A 73 -15.10 -0.56 15.88
C TYR A 73 -15.42 0.83 16.44
N GLN A 74 -14.45 1.75 16.35
CA GLN A 74 -14.64 3.17 16.66
C GLN A 74 -14.53 3.98 15.35
N PRO A 75 -15.50 4.84 15.01
CA PRO A 75 -15.49 5.61 13.77
C PRO A 75 -14.20 6.40 13.53
N GLU A 76 -13.57 6.90 14.59
CA GLU A 76 -12.35 7.70 14.57
C GLU A 76 -11.12 6.89 14.12
N MET A 77 -11.21 5.55 14.03
CA MET A 77 -10.10 4.70 13.57
C MET A 77 -9.66 5.01 12.13
N VAL A 78 -10.57 5.50 11.27
CA VAL A 78 -10.20 5.91 9.90
C VAL A 78 -9.47 7.24 9.87
N GLU A 79 -9.63 8.06 10.91
CA GLU A 79 -8.89 9.29 11.15
C GLU A 79 -7.60 9.00 11.93
N TYR A 80 -6.91 7.91 11.56
CA TYR A 80 -5.75 7.38 12.26
C TYR A 80 -4.71 8.47 12.59
N TYR A 81 -4.58 9.49 11.75
CA TYR A 81 -3.63 10.60 11.88
C TYR A 81 -3.90 11.53 13.07
N LEU A 82 -5.10 11.50 13.67
CA LEU A 82 -5.44 12.29 14.87
C LEU A 82 -4.98 11.62 16.17
N HIS A 83 -4.69 10.32 16.16
CA HIS A 83 -4.41 9.54 17.36
C HIS A 83 -2.93 9.48 17.72
N GLU A 84 -2.59 9.12 18.95
CA GLU A 84 -1.21 8.92 19.35
C GLU A 84 -0.58 7.71 18.65
N HIS A 85 0.64 7.87 18.11
CA HIS A 85 1.39 6.80 17.45
C HIS A 85 2.73 6.57 18.16
N HIS A 86 3.05 5.31 18.41
CA HIS A 86 4.36 4.86 18.89
C HIS A 86 5.05 4.04 17.78
N PRO A 87 5.64 4.69 16.76
CA PRO A 87 6.17 3.98 15.61
C PRO A 87 7.41 3.15 15.98
N ILE A 88 7.35 1.82 15.77
CA ILE A 88 8.48 0.89 15.86
C ILE A 88 9.02 0.54 14.45
N GLY A 89 8.68 1.38 13.45
CA GLY A 89 8.96 1.18 12.03
C GLY A 89 7.82 1.68 11.16
N GLY A 90 7.88 1.42 9.85
CA GLY A 90 6.77 1.68 8.93
C GLY A 90 7.11 2.55 7.73
N ASN A 91 6.07 2.97 7.00
CA ASN A 91 6.20 3.78 5.81
C ASN A 91 6.42 5.26 6.17
N SER A 92 7.53 5.85 5.70
CA SER A 92 7.87 7.26 5.96
C SER A 92 6.77 8.24 5.52
N GLY A 93 6.02 7.90 4.47
CA GLY A 93 4.90 8.70 4.00
C GLY A 93 3.73 8.75 4.98
N THR A 94 3.33 7.59 5.52
CA THR A 94 2.27 7.53 6.55
C THR A 94 2.69 8.27 7.81
N GLN A 95 3.95 8.07 8.26
CA GLN A 95 4.49 8.79 9.42
C GLN A 95 4.54 10.30 9.19
N PHE A 96 4.86 10.74 7.97
CA PHE A 96 4.82 12.16 7.59
C PHE A 96 3.39 12.73 7.68
N LEU A 97 2.37 12.01 7.20
CA LEU A 97 0.97 12.45 7.29
C LEU A 97 0.52 12.61 8.74
N VAL A 98 0.88 11.67 9.62
CA VAL A 98 0.62 11.78 11.07
C VAL A 98 1.30 13.02 11.66
N ALA A 99 2.59 13.21 11.38
CA ALA A 99 3.34 14.35 11.90
C ALA A 99 2.76 15.70 11.42
N LYS A 100 2.37 15.77 10.14
CA LYS A 100 1.68 16.91 9.52
C LYS A 100 0.34 17.20 10.23
N ALA A 101 -0.51 16.18 10.42
CA ALA A 101 -1.81 16.34 11.08
C ALA A 101 -1.68 16.85 12.52
N GLN A 102 -0.64 16.42 13.24
CA GLN A 102 -0.43 16.73 14.65
C GLN A 102 0.40 18.01 14.87
N ASN A 103 0.72 18.75 13.81
CA ASN A 103 1.61 19.92 13.85
C ASN A 103 2.93 19.65 14.59
N LYS A 104 3.41 18.40 14.54
CA LYS A 104 4.69 18.01 15.14
C LYS A 104 5.82 18.52 14.27
N ASN A 105 6.96 18.85 14.90
CA ASN A 105 8.14 19.28 14.16
C ASN A 105 8.57 18.17 13.18
N LEU A 106 8.43 18.44 11.88
CA LEU A 106 8.70 17.48 10.80
C LEU A 106 10.18 17.07 10.78
N ASP A 107 11.09 17.97 11.19
CA ASP A 107 12.53 17.70 11.25
C ASP A 107 12.93 16.80 12.45
N ALA A 108 12.11 16.77 13.51
CA ALA A 108 12.28 15.87 14.65
C ALA A 108 11.56 14.53 14.46
N SER A 109 10.75 14.39 13.41
CA SER A 109 10.04 13.15 13.10
C SER A 109 10.99 12.14 12.44
N PHE A 110 10.81 10.85 12.75
CA PHE A 110 11.57 9.75 12.13
C PHE A 110 11.42 9.67 10.59
N ALA A 111 10.51 10.45 10.02
CA ALA A 111 10.20 10.48 8.60
C ALA A 111 11.07 11.49 7.85
N LYS A 112 12.34 11.14 7.56
CA LYS A 112 13.09 11.81 6.51
C LYS A 112 12.47 11.47 5.14
N VAL A 113 11.40 12.18 4.77
CA VAL A 113 10.90 12.16 3.39
C VAL A 113 11.89 12.97 2.55
N SER A 114 12.51 12.31 1.56
CA SER A 114 13.40 12.98 0.60
C SER A 114 12.68 14.17 -0.05
N GLU A 115 13.39 15.26 -0.35
CA GLU A 115 12.82 16.48 -0.95
C GLU A 115 11.89 16.19 -2.14
N ASN A 116 12.30 15.29 -3.04
CA ASN A 116 11.53 14.85 -4.22
C ASN A 116 10.17 14.17 -3.91
N ARG A 117 9.89 13.89 -2.63
CA ARG A 117 8.65 13.26 -2.16
C ARG A 117 7.83 14.20 -1.27
N ARG A 118 8.36 15.37 -0.87
CA ARG A 118 7.64 16.32 -0.02
C ARG A 118 6.39 16.84 -0.72
N ASP A 119 6.49 17.23 -1.98
CA ASP A 119 5.35 17.75 -2.76
C ASP A 119 4.18 16.76 -2.81
N TYR A 120 4.48 15.45 -2.95
CA TYR A 120 3.46 14.39 -2.96
C TYR A 120 2.78 14.20 -1.61
N TYR A 121 3.40 14.50 -0.46
CA TYR A 121 2.72 14.39 0.85
C TYR A 121 2.23 15.75 1.39
N GLN A 122 2.67 16.84 0.77
CA GLN A 122 2.20 18.19 1.07
C GLN A 122 0.82 18.46 0.47
N ASN A 123 0.52 17.92 -0.73
CA ASN A 123 -0.73 18.21 -1.45
C ASN A 123 -1.95 17.30 -1.17
N PRO A 124 -1.84 15.98 -0.96
CA PRO A 124 -3.01 15.17 -0.64
C PRO A 124 -3.53 15.50 0.76
N GLY A 125 -4.84 15.27 0.93
CA GLY A 125 -5.47 15.24 2.24
C GLY A 125 -4.84 14.19 3.17
N LEU A 126 -5.23 14.20 4.44
CA LEU A 126 -4.71 13.27 5.45
C LEU A 126 -5.32 11.86 5.34
N GLU A 127 -6.33 11.71 4.49
CA GLU A 127 -7.13 10.50 4.31
C GLU A 127 -6.39 9.39 3.57
N ILE A 128 -6.89 8.17 3.70
CA ILE A 128 -6.44 7.03 2.90
C ILE A 128 -6.96 7.22 1.47
N SER A 129 -6.09 7.56 0.54
CA SER A 129 -6.46 7.76 -0.86
C SER A 129 -5.99 6.61 -1.77
N LEU A 130 -6.81 6.31 -2.78
CA LEU A 130 -6.51 5.33 -3.80
C LEU A 130 -5.42 5.86 -4.76
N ASP A 131 -4.27 5.17 -4.82
CA ASP A 131 -3.17 5.51 -5.74
C ASP A 131 -3.29 4.71 -7.05
N LEU A 132 -3.81 5.37 -8.09
CA LEU A 132 -3.97 4.85 -9.45
C LEU A 132 -2.92 5.33 -10.44
N ARG A 133 -1.86 6.02 -9.99
CA ARG A 133 -0.88 6.65 -10.89
C ARG A 133 -0.20 5.68 -11.86
N TRP A 134 -0.15 4.39 -11.53
CA TRP A 134 0.35 3.36 -12.45
C TRP A 134 -0.37 3.34 -13.79
N ARG A 135 -1.61 3.84 -13.88
CA ARG A 135 -2.34 3.93 -15.15
C ARG A 135 -1.73 4.96 -16.12
N GLU A 136 -1.09 5.99 -15.57
CA GLU A 136 -0.53 7.10 -16.34
C GLU A 136 1.00 7.03 -16.43
N GLU A 137 1.64 6.51 -15.37
CA GLU A 137 3.09 6.52 -15.22
C GLU A 137 3.78 5.21 -15.65
N LEU A 138 3.06 4.07 -15.65
CA LEU A 138 3.69 2.79 -15.95
C LEU A 138 4.00 2.71 -17.43
N ASP A 139 5.29 2.63 -17.77
CA ASP A 139 5.74 2.49 -19.15
C ASP A 139 5.02 1.31 -19.84
N PRO A 140 4.44 1.51 -21.05
CA PRO A 140 3.69 0.45 -21.74
C PRO A 140 4.53 -0.81 -22.06
N GLY A 141 5.85 -0.67 -22.24
CA GLY A 141 6.76 -1.80 -22.39
C GLY A 141 6.90 -2.60 -21.11
N VAL A 142 6.99 -1.91 -19.96
CA VAL A 142 6.94 -2.53 -18.63
C VAL A 142 5.61 -3.22 -18.39
N GLU A 143 4.48 -2.60 -18.75
CA GLU A 143 3.16 -3.22 -18.59
C GLU A 143 3.04 -4.51 -19.41
N ARG A 144 3.47 -4.50 -20.69
CA ARG A 144 3.47 -5.71 -21.53
C ARG A 144 4.35 -6.82 -20.93
N LEU A 145 5.53 -6.46 -20.41
CA LEU A 145 6.42 -7.41 -19.74
C LEU A 145 5.77 -7.97 -18.46
N PHE A 146 5.11 -7.12 -17.68
CA PHE A 146 4.36 -7.52 -16.50
C PHE A 146 3.25 -8.51 -16.84
N VAL A 147 2.42 -8.22 -17.85
CA VAL A 147 1.36 -9.14 -18.29
C VAL A 147 1.94 -10.48 -18.73
N LYS A 148 3.06 -10.47 -19.47
CA LYS A 148 3.74 -11.69 -19.92
C LYS A 148 4.22 -12.58 -18.76
N ILE A 149 4.82 -11.99 -17.72
CA ILE A 149 5.44 -12.74 -16.61
C ILE A 149 4.42 -13.06 -15.51
N ALA A 150 3.62 -12.07 -15.15
CA ALA A 150 2.85 -12.02 -13.92
C ALA A 150 1.33 -11.93 -14.16
N GLY A 151 0.88 -11.81 -15.42
CA GLY A 151 -0.52 -11.53 -15.75
C GLY A 151 -1.50 -12.51 -15.10
N LYS A 152 -1.25 -13.82 -15.24
CA LYS A 152 -2.09 -14.87 -14.65
C LYS A 152 -2.16 -14.78 -13.12
N ILE A 153 -1.02 -14.56 -12.47
CA ILE A 153 -0.97 -14.44 -11.00
C ILE A 153 -1.68 -13.17 -10.55
N ASN A 154 -1.57 -12.08 -11.33
CA ASN A 154 -2.19 -10.81 -11.01
C ASN A 154 -3.72 -10.81 -11.13
N GLU A 155 -4.35 -11.79 -11.78
CA GLU A 155 -5.82 -11.83 -11.98
C GLU A 155 -6.59 -11.69 -10.66
N GLU A 156 -6.16 -12.35 -9.59
CA GLU A 156 -6.82 -12.29 -8.27
C GLU A 156 -6.67 -10.89 -7.61
N PHE A 157 -5.60 -10.18 -7.95
CA PHE A 157 -5.21 -8.89 -7.36
C PHE A 157 -5.62 -7.70 -8.22
N LYS A 158 -6.06 -7.97 -9.45
CA LYS A 158 -6.36 -6.95 -10.45
C LYS A 158 -7.47 -6.06 -9.93
N TRP A 159 -7.26 -4.75 -10.03
CA TRP A 159 -8.28 -3.76 -9.76
C TRP A 159 -8.78 -3.20 -11.09
N GLU A 160 -10.00 -3.57 -11.46
CA GLU A 160 -10.71 -3.05 -12.63
C GLU A 160 -11.58 -1.89 -12.15
N VAL A 161 -11.33 -0.69 -12.68
CA VAL A 161 -12.14 0.52 -12.47
C VAL A 161 -12.53 1.10 -13.81
#